data_AF-A0A951DT90-F1
#
_entry.id   AF-A0A951DT90-F1
#
_cell.length_a   1.000
_cell.length_b   1.000
_cell.length_c   1.000
_cell.angle_alpha   90.00
_cell.angle_beta   90.00
_cell.angle_gamma   90.00
#
_symmetry.space_group_name_H-M   'P 1'
#
loop_
_entity.id
_entity.type
_entity.pdbx_description
1 polymer ?
#
loop_
_entity_poly.entity_id
_entity_poly.type
_entity_poly.pdbx_seq_one_letter_code
_entity_poly.pdbx_strand_id
1 'polypeptide(L)'
;MPAQIELDKLVAIDVHVHAGRSASAPRSDAAPNRGDTLSRITERSGVGGQTPDETAAYYRERNIACAIWGVDLGGTRPARPGAVGNDELLEAAERNRDVFLPFVMVDPWRGDAAQEARRLIDAGARGFKFHPPIQGFYANDERLYPVYEVISRAGVP
;
A
#
# COMPACT_ATOMS: atom_id res chain seq x y z
N MET A 1 20.87 3.10 -10.55
CA MET A 1 19.92 2.51 -9.61
C MET A 1 19.61 3.55 -8.55
N PRO A 2 18.33 3.81 -8.20
CA PRO A 2 17.98 4.70 -7.10
C PRO A 2 18.58 4.19 -5.77
N ALA A 3 18.86 5.10 -4.85
CA ALA A 3 19.45 4.77 -3.55
C ALA A 3 18.48 3.91 -2.71
N GLN A 4 19.02 3.00 -1.89
CA GLN A 4 18.23 2.26 -0.91
C GLN A 4 18.07 3.08 0.38
N ILE A 5 17.09 2.72 1.22
CA ILE A 5 16.94 3.29 2.56
C ILE A 5 18.26 3.20 3.34
N GLU A 6 18.78 4.35 3.75
CA GLU A 6 19.96 4.47 4.62
C GLU A 6 19.51 4.70 6.06
N LEU A 7 19.50 3.65 6.89
CA LEU A 7 18.94 3.69 8.24
C LEU A 7 19.58 4.75 9.15
N ASP A 8 20.88 5.00 9.01
CA ASP A 8 21.61 5.98 9.84
C ASP A 8 21.19 7.43 9.55
N LYS A 9 20.55 7.68 8.41
CA LYS A 9 20.04 9.00 8.02
C LYS A 9 18.58 9.19 8.45
N LEU A 10 17.87 8.14 8.84
CA LEU A 10 16.46 8.22 9.20
C LEU A 10 16.26 8.62 10.66
N VAL A 11 15.20 9.38 10.92
CA VAL A 11 14.74 9.68 12.29
C VAL A 11 13.60 8.76 12.74
N ALA A 12 12.88 8.14 11.80
CA ALA A 12 11.79 7.21 12.08
C ALA A 12 11.45 6.33 10.86
N ILE A 13 10.67 5.28 11.10
CA ILE A 13 9.94 4.52 10.09
C ILE A 13 8.45 4.54 10.46
N ASP A 14 7.61 5.08 9.57
CA ASP A 14 6.16 5.05 9.71
C ASP A 14 5.62 3.73 9.14
N VAL A 15 4.95 2.94 9.97
CA VAL A 15 4.50 1.60 9.60
C VAL A 15 3.05 1.56 9.11
N HIS A 16 2.35 2.70 9.01
CA HIS A 16 0.95 2.74 8.57
C HIS A 16 0.65 3.93 7.64
N VAL A 17 1.11 3.87 6.37
CA VAL A 17 0.84 4.88 5.33
C VAL A 17 -0.01 4.37 4.17
N HIS A 18 -1.10 5.06 3.87
CA HIS A 18 -1.87 4.79 2.66
C HIS A 18 -1.21 5.42 1.42
N ALA A 19 -1.22 4.73 0.26
CA ALA A 19 -0.64 5.24 -0.99
C ALA A 19 -1.33 6.48 -1.61
N GLY A 20 -2.35 7.03 -0.95
CA GLY A 20 -3.10 8.15 -1.50
C GLY A 20 -3.75 7.74 -2.82
N ARG A 21 -3.71 8.62 -3.83
CA ARG A 21 -4.42 8.51 -5.11
C ARG A 21 -3.48 8.08 -6.24
N SER A 22 -4.02 7.31 -7.17
CA SER A 22 -3.31 6.99 -8.42
C SER A 22 -2.86 8.25 -9.16
N ALA A 23 -1.63 8.21 -9.68
CA ALA A 23 -1.03 9.30 -10.45
C ALA A 23 -1.75 9.52 -11.79
N SER A 24 -2.37 8.46 -12.33
CA SER A 24 -3.16 8.49 -13.57
C SER A 24 -4.63 8.83 -13.34
N ALA A 25 -5.11 8.85 -12.09
CA ALA A 25 -6.48 9.25 -11.79
C ALA A 25 -6.68 10.77 -11.93
N PRO A 26 -7.83 11.23 -12.47
CA PRO A 26 -8.17 12.65 -12.53
C PRO A 26 -8.07 13.33 -11.16
N ARG A 27 -7.58 14.59 -11.11
CA ARG A 27 -7.73 15.39 -9.88
C ARG A 27 -9.17 15.85 -9.76
N SER A 28 -9.74 15.68 -8.57
CA SER A 28 -11.03 16.28 -8.23
C SER A 28 -10.79 17.76 -7.95
N ASP A 29 -11.53 18.63 -8.63
CA ASP A 29 -11.57 20.07 -8.35
C ASP A 29 -12.41 20.38 -7.09
N ALA A 30 -13.13 19.39 -6.57
CA ALA A 30 -13.90 19.55 -5.35
C ALA A 30 -12.96 19.67 -4.14
N ALA A 31 -13.07 20.77 -3.41
CA ALA A 31 -12.38 20.95 -2.14
C ALA A 31 -12.67 19.74 -1.23
N PRO A 32 -11.65 19.20 -0.52
CA PRO A 32 -11.88 18.10 0.40
C PRO A 32 -12.99 18.49 1.38
N ASN A 33 -14.00 17.62 1.51
CA ASN A 33 -15.11 17.86 2.41
C ASN A 33 -14.62 17.70 3.85
N ARG A 34 -14.04 18.78 4.39
CA ARG A 34 -13.52 18.85 5.76
C ARG A 34 -14.58 18.58 6.81
N GLY A 35 -15.85 18.39 6.46
CA GLY A 35 -16.94 18.11 7.40
C GLY A 35 -16.97 16.69 7.95
N ASP A 36 -16.47 15.69 7.21
CA ASP A 36 -16.61 14.28 7.59
C ASP A 36 -15.35 13.74 8.32
N THR A 37 -15.57 12.96 9.38
CA THR A 37 -14.54 12.41 10.25
C THR A 37 -13.59 11.45 9.52
N LEU A 38 -14.09 10.70 8.54
CA LEU A 38 -13.30 9.77 7.75
C LEU A 38 -12.33 10.54 6.86
N SER A 39 -12.79 11.57 6.14
CA SER A 39 -11.97 12.46 5.33
C SER A 39 -10.82 13.09 6.14
N ARG A 40 -11.10 13.54 7.37
CA ARG A 40 -10.07 14.09 8.27
C ARG A 40 -9.07 13.05 8.77
N ILE A 41 -9.53 11.82 9.07
CA ILE A 41 -8.65 10.71 9.51
C ILE A 41 -7.77 10.27 8.34
N THR A 42 -8.34 10.18 7.15
CA THR A 42 -7.65 9.76 5.94
C THR A 42 -6.63 10.84 5.52
N GLU A 43 -6.98 12.13 5.55
CA GLU A 43 -6.03 13.24 5.30
C GLU A 43 -4.81 13.20 6.23
N ARG A 44 -5.02 12.86 7.51
CA ARG A 44 -3.93 12.75 8.51
C ARG A 44 -3.09 11.48 8.35
N SER A 45 -3.59 10.46 7.66
CA SER A 45 -2.94 9.14 7.49
C SER A 45 -2.26 8.97 6.12
N GLY A 46 -1.89 10.09 5.47
CA GLY A 46 -1.26 10.09 4.13
C GLY A 46 -2.24 10.00 2.96
N VAL A 47 -3.56 9.95 3.20
CA VAL A 47 -4.61 9.99 2.17
C VAL A 47 -4.97 11.45 1.81
N GLY A 48 -4.02 12.37 1.88
CA GLY A 48 -4.21 13.78 1.58
C GLY A 48 -4.22 14.06 0.07
N GLY A 49 -4.95 13.29 -0.75
CA GLY A 49 -5.02 13.49 -2.21
C GLY A 49 -3.68 13.37 -2.97
N GLN A 50 -2.61 12.99 -2.27
CA GLN A 50 -1.26 12.86 -2.80
C GLN A 50 -1.12 11.63 -3.69
N THR A 51 -0.25 11.71 -4.68
CA THR A 51 0.26 10.53 -5.39
C THR A 51 1.37 9.85 -4.59
N PRO A 52 1.72 8.58 -4.89
CA PRO A 52 2.87 7.93 -4.27
C PRO A 52 4.16 8.76 -4.36
N ASP A 53 4.45 9.39 -5.50
CA ASP A 53 5.66 10.21 -5.65
C ASP A 53 5.62 11.49 -4.79
N GLU A 54 4.44 12.12 -4.64
CA GLU A 54 4.25 13.26 -3.72
C GLU A 54 4.41 12.84 -2.26
N THR A 55 3.91 11.65 -1.89
CA THR A 55 4.14 11.06 -0.56
C THR A 55 5.63 10.79 -0.34
N ALA A 56 6.35 10.25 -1.33
CA ALA A 56 7.79 10.00 -1.20
C ALA A 56 8.57 11.29 -0.93
N ALA A 57 8.26 12.37 -1.64
CA ALA A 57 8.87 13.68 -1.40
C ALA A 57 8.63 14.18 0.03
N TYR A 58 7.39 14.07 0.52
CA TYR A 58 7.02 14.46 1.89
C TYR A 58 7.84 13.72 2.96
N TYR A 59 7.99 12.41 2.81
CA TYR A 59 8.74 11.55 3.73
C TYR A 59 10.26 11.83 3.66
N ARG A 60 10.79 12.03 2.46
CA ARG A 60 12.21 12.36 2.22
C ARG A 60 12.62 13.66 2.89
N GLU A 61 11.82 14.71 2.80
CA GLU A 61 12.07 16.00 3.48
C GLU A 61 12.20 15.88 5.01
N ARG A 62 11.63 14.82 5.59
CA ARG A 62 11.58 14.59 7.04
C ARG A 62 12.60 13.56 7.50
N ASN A 63 13.37 12.96 6.58
CA ASN A 63 14.24 11.82 6.86
C ASN A 63 13.46 10.66 7.51
N ILE A 64 12.26 10.36 7.01
CA ILE A 64 11.44 9.25 7.48
C ILE A 64 11.22 8.30 6.30
N ALA A 65 11.35 7.00 6.52
CA ALA A 65 10.89 5.99 5.56
C ALA A 65 9.50 5.48 5.96
N CYS A 66 8.76 4.88 5.04
CA CYS A 66 7.42 4.39 5.34
C CYS A 66 7.06 3.06 4.69
N ALA A 67 6.31 2.26 5.46
CA ALA A 67 5.53 1.14 4.96
C ALA A 67 4.23 1.69 4.37
N ILE A 68 4.17 1.66 3.03
CA ILE A 68 3.10 2.24 2.23
C ILE A 68 2.34 1.14 1.50
N TRP A 69 1.00 1.18 1.44
CA TRP A 69 0.22 0.16 0.70
C TRP A 69 -0.77 0.69 -0.31
N GLY A 70 -0.90 -0.10 -1.36
CA GLY A 70 -1.91 -0.02 -2.41
C GLY A 70 -3.03 -1.00 -2.14
N VAL A 71 -3.86 -1.24 -3.16
CA VAL A 71 -4.99 -2.18 -3.09
C VAL A 71 -4.95 -3.19 -4.22
N ASP A 72 -5.62 -4.32 -4.03
CA ASP A 72 -5.86 -5.30 -5.07
C ASP A 72 -7.01 -4.82 -5.97
N LEU A 73 -6.68 -4.34 -7.18
CA LEU A 73 -7.67 -3.90 -8.15
C LEU A 73 -8.37 -5.06 -8.89
N GLY A 74 -7.82 -6.27 -8.85
CA GLY A 74 -8.43 -7.47 -9.41
C GLY A 74 -9.22 -8.28 -8.37
N GLY A 75 -9.38 -7.75 -7.16
CA GLY A 75 -10.18 -8.35 -6.11
C GLY A 75 -11.67 -8.44 -6.46
N THR A 76 -12.38 -9.25 -5.69
CA THR A 76 -13.83 -9.49 -5.82
C THR A 76 -14.68 -8.30 -5.37
N ARG A 77 -14.09 -7.35 -4.64
CA ARG A 77 -14.76 -6.12 -4.18
C ARG A 77 -14.20 -4.91 -4.91
N PRO A 78 -15.05 -3.95 -5.30
CA PRO A 78 -14.60 -2.76 -5.98
C PRO A 78 -13.72 -1.90 -5.06
N ALA A 79 -12.55 -1.50 -5.57
CA ALA A 79 -11.73 -0.49 -4.94
C ALA A 79 -12.38 0.91 -5.07
N ARG A 80 -11.99 1.84 -4.20
CA ARG A 80 -12.40 3.24 -4.34
C ARG A 80 -11.92 3.82 -5.69
N PRO A 81 -12.68 4.72 -6.33
CA PRO A 81 -12.20 5.42 -7.53
C PRO A 81 -10.86 6.11 -7.29
N GLY A 82 -9.92 5.92 -8.22
CA GLY A 82 -8.57 6.46 -8.14
C GLY A 82 -7.70 5.89 -7.01
N ALA A 83 -8.00 4.68 -6.53
CA ALA A 83 -7.08 3.94 -5.66
C ALA A 83 -5.79 3.59 -6.39
N VAL A 84 -4.67 3.58 -5.66
CA VAL A 84 -3.39 3.07 -6.17
C VAL A 84 -3.41 1.55 -6.11
N GLY A 85 -3.25 0.90 -7.26
CA GLY A 85 -3.14 -0.56 -7.34
C GLY A 85 -1.78 -1.07 -6.86
N ASN A 86 -1.68 -2.36 -6.54
CA ASN A 86 -0.41 -2.97 -6.13
C ASN A 86 0.73 -2.74 -7.15
N ASP A 87 0.47 -2.96 -8.44
CA ASP A 87 1.51 -2.81 -9.48
C ASP A 87 1.99 -1.35 -9.61
N GLU A 88 1.05 -0.39 -9.61
CA GLU A 88 1.38 1.04 -9.61
C GLU A 88 2.22 1.42 -8.38
N LEU A 89 1.86 0.89 -7.21
CA LEU A 89 2.64 1.14 -6.00
C LEU A 89 4.05 0.55 -6.10
N LEU A 90 4.19 -0.68 -6.61
CA LEU A 90 5.50 -1.32 -6.76
C LEU A 90 6.39 -0.54 -7.74
N GLU A 91 5.83 -0.06 -8.85
CA GLU A 91 6.54 0.82 -9.78
C GLU A 91 6.98 2.14 -9.11
N ALA A 92 6.11 2.74 -8.30
CA ALA A 92 6.45 3.95 -7.54
C ALA A 92 7.51 3.68 -6.47
N ALA A 93 7.46 2.52 -5.81
CA ALA A 93 8.44 2.10 -4.83
C ALA A 93 9.82 1.86 -5.47
N GLU A 94 9.87 1.30 -6.68
CA GLU A 94 11.13 1.14 -7.40
C GLU A 94 11.75 2.51 -7.77
N ARG A 95 10.93 3.54 -8.02
CA ARG A 95 11.43 4.92 -8.21
C ARG A 95 11.87 5.60 -6.90
N ASN A 96 11.35 5.18 -5.75
CA ASN A 96 11.53 5.82 -4.44
C ASN A 96 12.05 4.86 -3.36
N ARG A 97 13.00 4.01 -3.73
CA ARG A 97 13.58 2.95 -2.86
C ARG A 97 14.33 3.48 -1.63
N ASP A 98 14.57 4.78 -1.58
CA ASP A 98 15.24 5.47 -0.49
C ASP A 98 14.29 5.81 0.67
N VAL A 99 12.97 5.74 0.44
CA VAL A 99 11.95 6.05 1.46
C VAL A 99 10.82 5.02 1.55
N PHE A 100 10.57 4.20 0.52
CA PHE A 100 9.42 3.29 0.50
C PHE A 100 9.75 1.84 0.83
N LEU A 101 8.91 1.27 1.69
CA LEU A 101 8.74 -0.16 1.91
C LEU A 101 7.35 -0.53 1.36
N PRO A 102 7.25 -1.09 0.14
CA PRO A 102 5.95 -1.34 -0.49
C PRO A 102 5.25 -2.54 0.15
N PHE A 103 4.13 -2.29 0.82
CA PHE A 103 3.19 -3.30 1.25
C PHE A 103 2.10 -3.45 0.18
N VAL A 104 1.69 -4.69 -0.05
CA VAL A 104 0.64 -5.01 -1.03
C VAL A 104 -0.54 -5.65 -0.32
N MET A 105 -1.66 -5.84 -1.01
CA MET A 105 -2.73 -6.70 -0.51
C MET A 105 -3.17 -7.66 -1.58
N VAL A 106 -3.73 -8.80 -1.17
CA VAL A 106 -4.42 -9.72 -2.06
C VAL A 106 -5.79 -9.97 -1.49
N ASP A 107 -6.80 -9.96 -2.34
CA ASP A 107 -8.13 -10.40 -1.94
C ASP A 107 -8.16 -11.95 -1.84
N PRO A 108 -8.41 -12.51 -0.65
CA PRO A 108 -8.43 -13.97 -0.48
C PRO A 108 -9.64 -14.65 -1.13
N TRP A 109 -10.63 -13.89 -1.60
CA TRP A 109 -11.76 -14.42 -2.36
C TRP A 109 -11.43 -14.73 -3.82
N ARG A 110 -10.23 -14.34 -4.29
CA ARG A 110 -9.75 -14.68 -5.62
C ARG A 110 -9.41 -16.16 -5.74
N GLY A 111 -9.70 -16.74 -6.90
CA GLY A 111 -9.31 -18.13 -7.20
C GLY A 111 -7.79 -18.35 -7.31
N ASP A 112 -7.02 -17.28 -7.49
CA ASP A 112 -5.57 -17.28 -7.70
C ASP A 112 -4.80 -16.52 -6.60
N ALA A 113 -5.39 -16.31 -5.41
CA ALA A 113 -4.83 -15.44 -4.37
C ALA A 113 -3.38 -15.80 -3.96
N ALA A 114 -3.07 -17.09 -3.82
CA ALA A 114 -1.72 -17.53 -3.45
C ALA A 114 -0.70 -17.30 -4.59
N GLN A 115 -1.13 -17.47 -5.85
CA GLN A 115 -0.30 -17.18 -7.02
C GLN A 115 -0.04 -15.69 -7.15
N GLU A 116 -1.06 -14.86 -6.91
CA GLU A 116 -0.92 -13.41 -6.94
C GLU A 116 0.00 -12.91 -5.83
N ALA A 117 -0.11 -13.45 -4.62
CA ALA A 117 0.80 -13.13 -3.53
C ALA A 117 2.26 -13.47 -3.91
N ARG A 118 2.50 -14.62 -4.56
CA ARG A 118 3.84 -14.98 -5.06
C ARG A 118 4.34 -13.98 -6.11
N ARG A 119 3.51 -13.62 -7.10
CA ARG A 119 3.85 -12.65 -8.14
C ARG A 119 4.25 -11.30 -7.55
N LEU A 120 3.49 -10.82 -6.57
CA LEU A 120 3.75 -9.53 -5.92
C LEU A 120 5.05 -9.54 -5.09
N ILE A 121 5.35 -10.66 -4.41
CA ILE A 121 6.64 -10.86 -3.74
C ILE A 121 7.78 -10.80 -4.77
N ASP A 122 7.66 -11.53 -5.87
CA ASP A 122 8.67 -11.56 -6.93
C ASP A 122 8.84 -10.19 -7.61
N ALA A 123 7.77 -9.38 -7.63
CA ALA A 123 7.76 -8.01 -8.12
C ALA A 123 8.28 -6.96 -7.12
N GLY A 124 8.71 -7.36 -5.92
CA GLY A 124 9.41 -6.50 -4.95
C GLY A 124 8.58 -6.06 -3.74
N ALA A 125 7.42 -6.68 -3.49
CA ALA A 125 6.67 -6.43 -2.27
C ALA A 125 7.50 -6.76 -1.01
N ARG A 126 7.38 -5.91 0.01
CA ARG A 126 8.11 -6.02 1.29
C ARG A 126 7.22 -6.35 2.48
N GLY A 127 5.92 -6.52 2.25
CA GLY A 127 4.95 -6.99 3.24
C GLY A 127 3.54 -6.98 2.69
N PHE A 128 2.59 -7.47 3.50
CA PHE A 128 1.18 -7.54 3.15
C PHE A 128 0.30 -6.79 4.16
N LYS A 129 -0.69 -6.05 3.67
CA LYS A 129 -1.69 -5.36 4.48
C LYS A 129 -3.08 -5.86 4.15
N PHE A 130 -3.74 -6.46 5.13
CA PHE A 130 -5.12 -6.91 5.00
C PHE A 130 -6.08 -5.97 5.74
N HIS A 131 -7.31 -5.89 5.25
CA HIS A 131 -8.43 -5.19 5.88
C HIS A 131 -9.61 -6.15 6.07
N PRO A 132 -9.60 -7.04 7.08
CA PRO A 132 -10.60 -8.09 7.24
C PRO A 132 -12.06 -7.61 7.22
N PRO A 133 -12.45 -6.45 7.82
CA PRO A 133 -13.82 -5.95 7.70
C PRO A 133 -14.20 -5.50 6.28
N ILE A 134 -13.27 -4.85 5.57
CA ILE A 134 -13.51 -4.32 4.21
C ILE A 134 -13.48 -5.44 3.19
N GLN A 135 -12.57 -6.40 3.34
CA GLN A 135 -12.46 -7.61 2.53
C GLN A 135 -13.43 -8.71 2.99
N GLY A 136 -14.09 -8.51 4.14
CA GLY A 136 -15.15 -9.33 4.73
C GLY A 136 -14.79 -10.78 4.99
N PHE A 137 -13.68 -10.99 5.68
CA PHE A 137 -13.25 -12.29 6.21
C PHE A 137 -12.80 -12.13 7.68
N TYR A 138 -12.65 -13.24 8.40
CA TYR A 138 -12.00 -13.25 9.71
C TYR A 138 -10.50 -13.50 9.55
N ALA A 139 -9.64 -12.86 10.36
CA ALA A 139 -8.19 -13.00 10.22
C ALA A 139 -7.68 -14.46 10.31
N ASN A 140 -8.44 -15.33 11.00
CA ASN A 140 -8.17 -16.75 11.16
C ASN A 140 -8.92 -17.65 10.17
N ASP A 141 -9.60 -17.09 9.17
CA ASP A 141 -10.30 -17.85 8.14
C ASP A 141 -9.32 -18.71 7.32
N GLU A 142 -9.58 -20.02 7.25
CA GLU A 142 -8.69 -21.00 6.61
C GLU A 142 -8.46 -20.71 5.12
N ARG A 143 -9.35 -19.94 4.47
CA ARG A 143 -9.17 -19.51 3.08
C ARG A 143 -7.91 -18.67 2.88
N LEU A 144 -7.42 -17.98 3.93
CA LEU A 144 -6.18 -17.22 3.86
C LEU A 144 -4.94 -18.08 4.02
N TYR A 145 -5.03 -19.32 4.50
CA TYR A 145 -3.85 -20.12 4.84
C TYR A 145 -2.93 -20.33 3.64
N PRO A 146 -3.40 -20.61 2.41
CA PRO A 146 -2.53 -20.67 1.25
C PRO A 146 -1.75 -19.37 0.99
N VAL A 147 -2.37 -18.21 1.23
CA VAL A 147 -1.72 -16.90 1.08
C VAL A 147 -0.72 -16.67 2.23
N TYR A 148 -1.11 -16.96 3.47
CA TYR A 148 -0.24 -16.85 4.64
C TYR A 148 0.98 -17.76 4.55
N GLU A 149 0.84 -18.98 4.02
CA GLU A 149 1.98 -19.87 3.77
C GLU A 149 2.94 -19.28 2.74
N VAL A 150 2.43 -18.68 1.66
CA VAL A 150 3.25 -18.02 0.64
C VAL A 150 4.05 -16.87 1.25
N ILE A 151 3.39 -16.03 2.05
CA ILE A 151 3.97 -14.88 2.76
C ILE A 151 5.02 -15.35 3.78
N SER A 152 4.66 -16.31 4.63
CA SER A 152 5.52 -16.86 5.67
C SER A 152 6.78 -17.49 5.08
N ARG A 153 6.67 -18.29 4.02
CA ARG A 153 7.83 -18.89 3.33
C ARG A 153 8.74 -17.84 2.68
N ALA A 154 8.19 -16.70 2.27
CA ALA A 154 8.97 -15.59 1.71
C ALA A 154 9.65 -14.73 2.80
N GLY A 155 9.29 -14.91 4.08
CA GLY A 155 9.87 -14.13 5.18
C GLY A 155 9.49 -12.65 5.17
N VAL A 156 8.36 -12.30 4.55
CA VAL A 156 7.82 -10.94 4.56
C VAL A 156 6.67 -10.83 5.58
N PRO A 157 6.51 -9.68 6.26
CA PRO A 157 5.47 -9.45 7.26
C PRO A 157 4.08 -9.28 6.65
#